data_AF-A0A935XF20-F1
#
_entry.id   AF-A0A935XF20-F1
#
_cell.length_a   1.000
_cell.length_b   1.000
_cell.length_c   1.000
_cell.angle_alpha   90.00
_cell.angle_beta   90.00
_cell.angle_gamma   90.00
#
_symmetry.space_group_name_H-M   'P 1'
#
loop_
_entity.id
_entity.type
_entity.pdbx_description
1 polymer ?
#
loop_
_entity_poly.entity_id
_entity_poly.type
_entity_poly.pdbx_seq_one_letter_code
_entity_poly.pdbx_strand_id
1 'polypeptide(L)'
;MPESRSGVSATFHIGLPAEQFASAFPFHVAIGPDLAVLQVGKSLRRVCPDVRPGVAVEDAFTVERPHVPLSFGSLVKNTGLLWLLVHKASGMQLRGQMSHVPGEEAVLFLGSPWLTDTAAIKAYGLNISDFALHDPVVDLLQLVMSQNAALSDVRKLAAKLSEQRAELREANRRMGSQTSTTQALEHAPTLRAAAPPSCSRCLTPSGGT
;
A
#
# COMPACT_ATOMS: atom_id res chain seq x y z
N MET A 1 62.01 10.76 40.05
CA MET A 1 61.00 9.75 39.68
C MET A 1 59.82 9.88 40.62
N PRO A 2 58.67 10.40 40.17
CA PRO A 2 57.40 10.14 40.83
C PRO A 2 56.38 9.48 39.88
N GLU A 3 55.83 8.38 40.38
CA GLU A 3 54.44 7.93 40.32
C GLU A 3 53.75 7.85 38.95
N SER A 4 53.74 6.62 38.44
CA SER A 4 52.76 6.12 37.49
C SER A 4 51.34 6.20 38.06
N ARG A 5 50.56 7.18 37.62
CA ARG A 5 49.10 7.13 37.72
C ARG A 5 48.58 6.08 36.74
N SER A 6 48.29 4.87 37.25
CA SER A 6 47.44 3.91 36.55
C SER A 6 46.03 4.48 36.49
N GLY A 7 45.72 5.17 35.38
CA GLY A 7 44.36 5.56 35.06
C GLY A 7 43.50 4.33 34.86
N VAL A 8 42.66 4.03 35.85
CA VAL A 8 41.53 3.11 35.66
C VAL A 8 40.60 3.78 34.65
N SER A 9 40.56 3.24 33.42
CA SER A 9 39.62 3.66 32.41
C SER A 9 38.20 3.34 32.89
N ALA A 10 37.44 4.37 33.27
CA ALA A 10 36.03 4.20 33.61
C ALA A 10 35.29 3.79 32.34
N THR A 11 34.89 2.52 32.24
CA THR A 11 33.99 2.05 31.20
C THR A 11 32.63 2.71 31.40
N PHE A 12 32.32 3.67 30.54
CA PHE A 12 30.99 4.27 30.48
C PHE A 12 30.02 3.27 29.85
N HIS A 13 29.09 2.75 30.65
CA HIS A 13 27.98 1.96 30.15
C HIS A 13 26.86 2.89 29.69
N ILE A 14 26.72 3.07 28.38
CA ILE A 14 25.63 3.86 27.79
C ILE A 14 24.44 2.94 27.56
N GLY A 15 23.32 3.24 28.22
CA GLY A 15 22.04 2.55 28.05
C GLY A 15 20.92 3.55 27.80
N LEU A 16 19.85 3.09 27.14
CA LEU A 16 18.64 3.90 26.93
C LEU A 16 17.68 3.70 28.11
N PRO A 17 17.20 4.77 28.77
CA PRO A 17 16.06 4.71 29.68
C PRO A 17 14.82 4.13 28.98
N ALA A 18 13.88 3.58 29.75
CA ALA A 18 12.72 2.87 29.22
C ALA A 18 11.92 3.65 28.15
N GLU A 19 11.69 4.96 28.36
CA GLU A 19 10.96 5.79 27.39
C GLU A 19 11.74 6.02 26.09
N GLN A 20 13.06 6.21 26.19
CA GLN A 20 13.93 6.38 25.02
C GLN A 20 14.05 5.07 24.25
N PHE A 21 14.17 3.95 24.96
CA PHE A 21 14.15 2.62 24.38
C PHE A 21 12.82 2.31 23.67
N ALA A 22 11.68 2.63 24.29
CA ALA A 22 10.36 2.48 23.67
C ALA A 22 10.14 3.42 22.48
N SER A 23 10.88 4.53 22.39
CA SER A 23 10.88 5.41 21.24
C SER A 23 11.79 4.93 20.11
N ALA A 24 12.93 4.32 20.44
CA ALA A 24 13.83 3.71 19.47
C ALA A 24 13.27 2.40 18.89
N PHE A 25 12.59 1.60 19.71
CA PHE A 25 11.99 0.32 19.33
C PHE A 25 10.49 0.31 19.66
N PRO A 26 9.66 0.98 18.86
CA PRO A 26 8.24 1.18 19.17
C PRO A 26 7.39 -0.09 19.20
N PHE A 27 7.86 -1.19 18.61
CA PHE A 27 7.17 -2.49 18.58
C PHE A 27 7.88 -3.58 19.38
N HIS A 28 8.75 -3.22 20.32
CA HIS A 28 9.43 -4.22 21.15
C HIS A 28 8.49 -4.92 22.14
N VAL A 29 8.89 -6.11 22.57
CA VAL A 29 8.32 -6.83 23.72
C VAL A 29 9.47 -7.31 24.60
N ALA A 30 9.45 -6.98 25.89
CA ALA A 30 10.34 -7.60 26.87
C ALA A 30 9.63 -8.80 27.51
N ILE A 31 10.32 -9.93 27.59
CA ILE A 31 9.78 -11.22 28.00
C ILE A 31 10.59 -11.75 29.18
N GLY A 32 9.91 -12.13 30.25
CA GLY A 32 10.51 -12.70 31.46
C GLY A 32 10.72 -14.22 31.39
N PRO A 33 11.35 -14.82 32.41
CA PRO A 33 11.64 -16.25 32.47
C PRO A 33 10.40 -17.15 32.46
N ASP A 34 9.28 -16.63 32.96
CA ASP A 34 7.95 -17.24 32.99
C ASP A 34 7.16 -17.05 31.69
N LEU A 35 7.79 -16.50 30.65
CA LEU A 35 7.15 -16.08 29.39
C LEU A 35 6.05 -15.02 29.57
N ALA A 36 6.04 -14.30 30.68
CA ALA A 36 5.20 -13.13 30.83
C ALA A 36 5.82 -11.92 30.10
N VAL A 37 4.96 -11.11 29.52
CA VAL A 37 5.33 -9.79 29.00
C VAL A 37 5.71 -8.90 30.18
N LEU A 38 6.89 -8.29 30.14
CA LEU A 38 7.38 -7.35 31.15
C LEU A 38 7.19 -5.90 30.69
N GLN A 39 7.47 -5.63 29.41
CA GLN A 39 7.43 -4.30 28.81
C GLN A 39 6.97 -4.40 27.36
N VAL A 40 6.27 -3.37 26.89
CA VAL A 40 5.75 -3.29 25.53
C VAL A 40 6.03 -1.92 24.96
N GLY A 41 6.51 -1.88 23.72
CA GLY A 41 6.74 -0.67 22.95
C GLY A 41 5.47 0.18 22.78
N LYS A 42 5.66 1.49 22.68
CA LYS A 42 4.55 2.46 22.67
C LYS A 42 3.54 2.21 21.56
N SER A 43 4.01 1.83 20.37
CA SER A 43 3.16 1.62 19.21
C SER A 43 2.47 0.28 19.26
N LEU A 44 3.19 -0.79 19.64
CA LEU A 44 2.58 -2.10 19.81
C LEU A 44 1.46 -2.09 20.86
N ARG A 45 1.66 -1.39 21.98
CA ARG A 45 0.62 -1.20 23.01
C ARG A 45 -0.63 -0.48 22.46
N ARG A 46 -0.46 0.42 21.49
CA ARG A 46 -1.57 1.15 20.86
C ARG A 46 -2.34 0.28 19.88
N VAL A 47 -1.66 -0.51 19.06
CA VAL A 47 -2.30 -1.33 18.01
C VAL A 47 -2.69 -2.74 18.46
N CYS A 48 -2.10 -3.24 19.55
CA CYS A 48 -2.39 -4.52 20.18
C CYS A 48 -2.56 -4.31 21.69
N PRO A 49 -3.70 -3.74 22.13
CA PRO A 49 -3.92 -3.33 23.53
C PRO A 49 -4.01 -4.49 24.53
N ASP A 50 -4.24 -5.71 24.04
CA ASP A 50 -4.18 -6.96 24.79
C ASP A 50 -2.75 -7.41 25.11
N VAL A 51 -1.75 -6.95 24.34
CA VAL A 51 -0.32 -7.15 24.64
C VAL A 51 0.11 -6.15 25.71
N ARG A 52 0.10 -6.59 26.97
CA ARG A 52 0.41 -5.74 28.13
C ARG A 52 1.19 -6.51 29.20
N PRO A 53 1.90 -5.82 30.11
CA PRO A 53 2.64 -6.48 31.18
C PRO A 53 1.78 -7.49 31.97
N GLY A 54 2.37 -8.64 32.28
CA GLY A 54 1.75 -9.76 32.99
C GLY A 54 0.98 -10.75 32.11
N VAL A 55 0.73 -10.43 30.83
CA VAL A 55 0.11 -11.38 29.88
C VAL A 55 1.16 -12.39 29.43
N ALA A 56 0.80 -13.66 29.33
CA ALA A 56 1.67 -14.69 28.76
C ALA A 56 1.88 -14.41 27.26
N VAL A 57 3.12 -14.46 26.80
CA VAL A 57 3.45 -14.25 25.38
C VAL A 57 2.70 -15.24 24.48
N GLU A 58 2.50 -16.46 24.97
CA GLU A 58 1.73 -17.50 24.29
C GLU A 58 0.27 -17.14 24.11
N ASP A 59 -0.34 -16.35 25.00
CA ASP A 59 -1.74 -15.95 24.87
C ASP A 59 -1.93 -14.87 23.80
N ALA A 60 -0.90 -14.04 23.59
CA ALA A 60 -0.93 -12.93 22.66
C ALA A 60 -0.39 -13.29 21.26
N PHE A 61 0.61 -14.17 21.18
CA PHE A 61 1.35 -14.44 19.94
C PHE A 61 1.45 -15.92 19.61
N THR A 62 1.49 -16.20 18.31
CA THR A 62 1.94 -17.47 17.75
C THR A 62 3.32 -17.27 17.11
N VAL A 63 4.24 -18.22 17.32
CA VAL A 63 5.56 -18.21 16.65
C VAL A 63 5.44 -18.96 15.33
N GLU A 64 5.55 -18.25 14.20
CA GLU A 64 5.65 -18.87 12.87
C GLU A 64 7.09 -19.20 12.49
N ARG A 65 8.05 -18.40 12.96
CA ARG A 65 9.49 -18.64 12.75
C ARG A 65 10.29 -18.19 13.96
N PRO A 66 11.37 -18.90 14.32
CA PRO A 66 11.73 -20.25 13.86
C PRO A 66 10.76 -21.30 14.45
N HIS A 67 10.70 -22.50 13.85
CA HIS A 67 9.86 -23.60 14.35
C HIS A 67 10.52 -24.28 15.56
N VAL A 68 10.53 -23.58 16.70
CA VAL A 68 11.06 -24.06 17.97
C VAL A 68 10.00 -23.95 19.05
N PRO A 69 10.04 -24.78 20.10
CA PRO A 69 9.14 -24.61 21.25
C PRO A 69 9.30 -23.22 21.85
N LEU A 70 8.18 -22.53 22.12
CA LEU A 70 8.19 -21.27 22.83
C LEU A 70 8.52 -21.54 24.29
N SER A 71 9.77 -21.30 24.66
CA SER A 71 10.29 -21.42 26.03
C SER A 71 11.36 -20.36 26.21
N PHE A 72 11.55 -19.88 27.44
CA PHE A 72 12.58 -18.86 27.69
C PHE A 72 13.97 -19.35 27.26
N GLY A 73 14.31 -20.60 27.54
CA GLY A 73 15.55 -21.23 27.07
C GLY A 73 15.68 -21.25 25.54
N SER A 74 14.59 -21.47 24.81
CA SER A 74 14.59 -21.37 23.34
C SER A 74 14.81 -19.93 22.87
N LEU A 75 14.18 -18.95 23.51
CA LEU A 75 14.37 -17.52 23.18
C LEU A 75 15.84 -17.10 23.34
N VAL A 76 16.48 -17.51 24.44
CA VAL A 76 17.89 -17.22 24.72
C VAL A 76 18.84 -17.94 23.76
N LYS A 77 18.57 -19.21 23.42
CA LYS A 77 19.43 -20.01 22.51
C LYS A 77 19.38 -19.54 21.05
N ASN A 78 18.30 -18.88 20.64
CA ASN A 78 18.02 -18.56 19.24
C ASN A 78 17.97 -17.04 18.97
N THR A 79 18.78 -16.25 19.68
CA THR A 79 18.89 -14.79 19.48
C THR A 79 19.39 -14.40 18.09
N GLY A 80 20.24 -15.23 17.48
CA GLY A 80 20.76 -15.02 16.12
C GLY A 80 19.79 -15.40 14.99
N LEU A 81 18.58 -15.86 15.29
CA LEU A 81 17.59 -16.24 14.29
C LEU A 81 16.60 -15.11 14.01
N LEU A 82 16.00 -15.15 12.82
CA LEU A 82 14.85 -14.32 12.50
C LEU A 82 13.60 -14.89 13.17
N TRP A 83 12.89 -14.03 13.90
CA TRP A 83 11.62 -14.34 14.53
C TRP A 83 10.46 -13.71 13.75
N LEU A 84 9.43 -14.52 13.51
CA LEU A 84 8.15 -14.09 12.96
C LEU A 84 7.07 -14.45 13.97
N LEU A 85 6.55 -13.42 14.65
CA LEU A 85 5.46 -13.54 15.60
C LEU A 85 4.17 -13.09 14.92
N VAL A 86 3.08 -13.82 15.16
CA VAL A 86 1.75 -13.46 14.68
C VAL A 86 0.89 -13.12 15.87
N HIS A 87 0.41 -11.88 15.92
CA HIS A 87 -0.53 -11.44 16.92
C HIS A 87 -1.87 -12.16 16.73
N LYS A 88 -2.33 -12.90 17.75
CA LYS A 88 -3.50 -13.78 17.63
C LYS A 88 -4.79 -13.02 17.36
N ALA A 89 -5.00 -11.87 17.98
CA ALA A 89 -6.26 -11.15 17.87
C ALA A 89 -6.42 -10.39 16.53
N SER A 90 -5.33 -9.86 15.97
CA SER A 90 -5.38 -9.06 14.73
C SER A 90 -4.81 -9.76 13.49
N GLY A 91 -4.09 -10.87 13.66
CA GLY A 91 -3.31 -11.51 12.60
C GLY A 91 -2.06 -10.72 12.18
N MET A 92 -1.74 -9.62 12.88
CA MET A 92 -0.58 -8.80 12.53
C MET A 92 0.72 -9.58 12.72
N GLN A 93 1.52 -9.62 11.66
CA GLN A 93 2.83 -10.25 11.67
C GLN A 93 3.91 -9.25 12.12
N LEU A 94 4.75 -9.66 13.05
CA LEU A 94 5.89 -8.91 13.56
C LEU A 94 7.17 -9.66 13.20
N ARG A 95 8.06 -8.99 12.46
CA ARG A 95 9.37 -9.53 12.08
C ARG A 95 10.44 -8.90 12.96
N GLY A 96 11.28 -9.72 13.58
CA GLY A 96 12.33 -9.21 14.45
C GLY A 96 13.36 -10.24 14.85
N GLN A 97 14.12 -9.90 15.89
CA GLN A 97 15.11 -10.75 16.52
C GLN A 97 14.88 -10.80 18.02
N MET A 98 15.41 -11.82 18.67
CA MET A 98 15.47 -11.91 20.13
C MET A 98 16.84 -11.41 20.61
N SER A 99 16.88 -10.63 21.68
CA SER A 99 18.10 -10.14 22.31
C SER A 99 18.04 -10.43 23.81
N HIS A 100 18.91 -11.31 24.30
CA HIS A 100 18.97 -11.65 25.71
C HIS A 100 19.71 -10.57 26.50
N VAL A 101 19.14 -10.15 27.64
CA VAL A 101 19.72 -9.19 28.57
C VAL A 101 20.00 -9.92 29.88
N PRO A 102 21.22 -10.47 30.07
CA PRO A 102 21.52 -11.34 31.21
C PRO A 102 21.35 -10.67 32.57
N GLY A 103 21.58 -9.34 32.65
CA GLY A 103 21.47 -8.59 33.90
C GLY A 103 20.05 -8.40 34.42
N GLU A 104 19.04 -8.59 33.56
CA GLU A 104 17.63 -8.33 33.87
C GLU A 104 16.77 -9.62 33.75
N GLU A 105 17.41 -10.78 33.57
CA GLU A 105 16.76 -12.07 33.28
C GLU A 105 15.64 -11.95 32.22
N ALA A 106 15.86 -11.15 31.19
CA ALA A 106 14.86 -10.82 30.19
C ALA A 106 15.35 -11.07 28.76
N VAL A 107 14.43 -11.43 27.87
CA VAL A 107 14.66 -11.44 26.43
C VAL A 107 13.81 -10.36 25.78
N LEU A 108 14.45 -9.53 24.96
CA LEU A 108 13.81 -8.49 24.18
C LEU A 108 13.52 -9.02 22.77
N PHE A 109 12.26 -9.06 22.38
CA PHE A 109 11.91 -9.07 20.96
C PHE A 109 12.07 -7.65 20.42
N LEU A 110 12.95 -7.48 19.43
CA LEU A 110 13.19 -6.23 18.71
C LEU A 110 12.78 -6.42 17.26
N GLY A 111 11.70 -5.77 16.84
CA GLY A 111 11.16 -5.95 15.50
C GLY A 111 10.22 -4.84 15.07
N SER A 112 9.69 -5.00 13.87
CA SER A 112 8.70 -4.11 13.24
C SER A 112 7.60 -4.93 12.56
N PRO A 113 6.41 -4.36 12.35
CA PRO A 113 5.35 -5.00 11.56
C PRO A 113 5.84 -5.43 10.17
N TRP A 114 5.55 -6.67 9.80
CA TRP A 114 5.78 -7.15 8.44
C TRP A 114 4.66 -6.62 7.55
N LEU A 115 4.94 -5.54 6.81
CA LEU A 115 4.01 -4.91 5.89
C LEU A 115 4.35 -5.32 4.45
N THR A 116 3.45 -6.04 3.79
CA THR A 116 3.60 -6.44 2.38
C THR A 116 2.95 -5.46 1.42
N ASP A 117 1.99 -4.67 1.89
CA ASP A 117 1.27 -3.69 1.08
C ASP A 117 0.71 -2.53 1.93
N THR A 118 0.13 -1.55 1.25
CA THR A 118 -0.47 -0.37 1.90
C THR A 118 -1.82 -0.65 2.55
N ALA A 119 -2.51 -1.73 2.18
CA ALA A 119 -3.78 -2.11 2.79
C ALA A 119 -3.57 -2.64 4.22
N ALA A 120 -2.46 -3.35 4.46
CA ALA A 120 -2.08 -3.86 5.78
C ALA A 120 -1.92 -2.74 6.83
N ILE A 121 -1.36 -1.58 6.43
CA ILE A 121 -1.23 -0.41 7.32
C ILE A 121 -2.58 0.03 7.86
N LYS A 122 -3.56 0.17 6.95
CA LYS A 122 -4.92 0.61 7.30
C LYS A 122 -5.65 -0.47 8.07
N ALA A 123 -5.48 -1.74 7.70
CA ALA A 123 -6.11 -2.88 8.36
C ALA A 123 -5.69 -3.00 9.84
N TYR A 124 -4.40 -2.77 10.13
CA TYR A 124 -3.88 -2.81 11.51
C TYR A 124 -3.99 -1.47 12.25
N GLY A 125 -4.58 -0.43 11.62
CA GLY A 125 -4.70 0.89 12.24
C GLY A 125 -3.35 1.55 12.54
N LEU A 126 -2.34 1.25 11.73
CA LEU A 126 -1.00 1.83 11.80
C LEU A 126 -0.96 3.20 11.14
N ASN A 127 -0.10 4.06 11.66
CA ASN A 127 0.22 5.38 11.15
C ASN A 127 1.75 5.51 11.03
N ILE A 128 2.22 6.50 10.28
CA ILE A 128 3.67 6.73 10.10
C ILE A 128 4.35 7.08 11.44
N SER A 129 3.67 7.81 12.33
CA SER A 129 4.20 8.18 13.65
C SER A 129 4.36 7.01 14.64
N ASP A 130 3.89 5.82 14.29
CA ASP A 130 4.11 4.61 15.10
C ASP A 130 5.52 4.04 14.92
N PHE A 131 6.20 4.39 13.83
CA PHE A 131 7.53 3.89 13.53
C PHE A 131 8.60 4.81 14.13
N ALA A 132 9.79 4.25 14.34
CA ALA A 132 10.92 5.07 14.76
C ALA A 132 11.32 6.02 13.61
N LEU A 133 11.87 7.19 13.95
CA LEU A 133 12.30 8.18 12.97
C LEU A 133 13.33 7.64 11.95
N HIS A 134 14.09 6.62 12.34
CA HIS A 134 15.12 5.99 11.51
C HIS A 134 14.66 4.64 10.94
N ASP A 135 13.38 4.28 11.11
CA ASP A 135 12.88 2.99 10.63
C ASP A 135 12.76 3.00 9.10
N PRO A 136 13.51 2.15 8.37
CA PRO A 136 13.48 2.12 6.91
C PRO A 136 12.12 1.69 6.34
N VAL A 137 11.24 1.09 7.16
CA VAL A 137 9.87 0.79 6.74
C VAL A 137 9.14 2.08 6.37
N VAL A 138 9.40 3.21 7.04
CA VAL A 138 8.78 4.50 6.71
C VAL A 138 9.13 4.93 5.28
N ASP A 139 10.41 4.88 4.91
CA ASP A 139 10.87 5.23 3.57
C ASP A 139 10.25 4.32 2.50
N LEU A 140 10.20 3.01 2.79
CA LEU A 140 9.56 2.04 1.92
C LEU A 140 8.07 2.34 1.74
N LEU A 141 7.37 2.67 2.82
CA LEU A 141 5.95 3.02 2.78
C LEU A 141 5.71 4.26 1.91
N GLN A 142 6.52 5.30 2.07
CA GLN A 142 6.43 6.50 1.25
C GLN A 142 6.67 6.22 -0.24
N LEU A 143 7.65 5.36 -0.56
CA LEU A 143 7.92 4.93 -1.93
C LEU A 143 6.73 4.18 -2.55
N VAL A 144 6.15 3.23 -1.82
CA VAL A 144 4.98 2.46 -2.27
C VAL A 144 3.77 3.37 -2.45
N MET A 145 3.54 4.33 -1.54
CA MET A 145 2.47 5.32 -1.68
C MET A 145 2.65 6.18 -2.94
N SER A 146 3.87 6.64 -3.23
CA SER A 146 4.19 7.41 -4.44
C SER A 146 3.95 6.60 -5.72
N GLN A 147 4.41 5.34 -5.77
CA GLN A 147 4.14 4.44 -6.90
C GLN A 147 2.63 4.21 -7.11
N ASN A 148 1.88 3.98 -6.03
CA ASN A 148 0.43 3.76 -6.13
C ASN A 148 -0.31 5.01 -6.62
N ALA A 149 0.12 6.21 -6.21
CA ALA A 149 -0.43 7.47 -6.72
C ALA A 149 -0.17 7.61 -8.24
N ALA A 150 1.07 7.40 -8.67
CA ALA A 150 1.43 7.42 -10.09
C ALA A 150 0.64 6.39 -10.91
N LEU A 151 0.50 5.16 -10.40
CA LEU A 151 -0.27 4.11 -11.08
C LEU A 151 -1.76 4.46 -11.17
N SER A 152 -2.32 5.09 -10.13
CA SER A 152 -3.69 5.60 -10.13
C SER A 152 -3.90 6.67 -11.21
N ASP A 153 -2.95 7.60 -11.35
CA ASP A 153 -3.03 8.66 -12.35
C ASP A 153 -2.88 8.13 -13.77
N VAL A 154 -1.97 7.16 -13.99
CA VAL A 154 -1.87 6.43 -15.27
C VAL A 154 -3.18 5.75 -15.62
N ARG A 155 -3.84 5.06 -14.67
CA ARG A 155 -5.15 4.42 -14.90
C ARG A 155 -6.23 5.43 -15.27
N LYS A 156 -6.28 6.59 -14.60
CA LYS A 156 -7.24 7.67 -14.92
C LYS A 156 -6.99 8.25 -16.32
N LEU A 157 -5.74 8.49 -16.69
CA LEU A 157 -5.38 8.99 -18.02
C LEU A 157 -5.70 7.98 -19.12
N ALA A 158 -5.43 6.69 -18.89
CA ALA A 158 -5.79 5.63 -19.83
C ALA A 158 -7.31 5.54 -20.03
N ALA A 159 -8.09 5.67 -18.95
CA ALA A 159 -9.56 5.71 -19.02
C ALA A 159 -10.06 6.90 -19.86
N LYS A 160 -9.57 8.12 -19.59
CA LYS A 160 -9.90 9.33 -20.37
C LYS A 160 -9.51 9.21 -21.84
N LEU A 161 -8.33 8.66 -22.13
CA LEU A 161 -7.87 8.46 -23.50
C LEU A 161 -8.77 7.46 -24.25
N SER A 162 -9.23 6.42 -23.57
CA SER A 162 -10.16 5.44 -24.14
C SER A 162 -11.51 6.09 -24.50
N GLU A 163 -12.03 6.93 -23.60
CA GLU A 163 -13.26 7.70 -23.78
C GLU A 163 -13.15 8.67 -24.96
N GLN A 164 -12.11 9.51 -24.99
CA GLN A 164 -11.87 10.45 -26.09
C GLN A 164 -11.68 9.75 -27.44
N ARG A 165 -11.03 8.57 -27.47
CA ARG A 165 -10.92 7.77 -28.69
C ARG A 165 -12.27 7.26 -29.17
N ALA A 166 -13.19 6.90 -28.27
CA ALA A 166 -14.54 6.48 -28.63
C ALA A 166 -15.34 7.65 -29.22
N GLU A 167 -15.30 8.82 -28.56
CA GLU A 167 -15.95 10.05 -29.03
C GLU A 167 -15.44 10.49 -30.41
N LEU A 168 -14.11 10.54 -30.59
CA LEU A 168 -13.50 10.94 -31.84
C LEU A 168 -13.86 9.99 -32.98
N ARG A 169 -13.94 8.68 -32.70
CA ARG A 169 -14.39 7.68 -33.68
C ARG A 169 -15.85 7.88 -34.06
N GLU A 170 -16.70 8.27 -33.12
CA GLU A 170 -18.11 8.54 -33.42
C GLU A 170 -18.27 9.84 -34.23
N ALA A 171 -17.57 10.91 -33.84
CA ALA A 171 -17.55 12.17 -34.60
C ALA A 171 -17.04 11.98 -36.03
N ASN A 172 -15.96 11.21 -36.21
CA ASN A 172 -15.44 10.88 -37.55
C ASN A 172 -16.45 10.09 -38.39
N ARG A 173 -17.21 9.15 -37.79
CA ARG A 173 -18.28 8.44 -38.50
C ARG A 173 -19.39 9.39 -38.95
N ARG A 174 -19.82 10.30 -38.06
CA ARG A 174 -20.86 11.31 -38.37
C ARG A 174 -20.42 12.21 -39.53
N MET A 175 -19.19 12.73 -39.47
CA MET A 175 -18.65 13.54 -40.56
C MET A 175 -18.57 12.74 -41.87
N GLY A 176 -18.05 11.51 -41.86
CA GLY A 176 -18.00 10.68 -43.07
C GLY A 176 -19.38 10.41 -43.69
N SER A 177 -20.42 10.23 -42.86
CA SER A 177 -21.80 10.10 -43.35
C SER A 177 -22.31 11.42 -43.97
N GLN A 178 -22.00 12.57 -43.39
CA GLN A 178 -22.37 13.87 -43.97
C GLN A 178 -21.67 14.09 -45.31
N THR A 179 -20.35 13.85 -45.39
CA THR A 179 -19.57 14.04 -46.61
C THR A 179 -20.03 13.15 -47.76
N SER A 180 -20.38 11.90 -47.48
CA SER A 180 -20.93 10.98 -48.49
C SER A 180 -22.34 11.40 -48.93
N THR A 181 -23.16 11.93 -48.02
CA THR A 181 -24.49 12.47 -48.35
C THR A 181 -24.38 13.73 -49.21
N THR A 182 -23.48 14.66 -48.87
CA THR A 182 -23.24 15.88 -49.66
C THR A 182 -22.68 15.53 -51.04
N GLN A 183 -21.74 14.58 -51.14
CA GLN A 183 -21.23 14.10 -52.42
C GLN A 183 -22.32 13.42 -53.26
N ALA A 184 -23.18 12.59 -52.67
CA ALA A 184 -24.28 11.96 -53.39
C ALA A 184 -25.30 12.99 -53.94
N LEU A 185 -25.56 14.06 -53.20
CA LEU A 185 -26.40 15.17 -53.64
C LEU A 185 -25.76 15.99 -54.76
N GLU A 186 -24.43 16.16 -54.75
CA GLU A 186 -23.69 16.83 -55.83
C GLU A 186 -23.63 16.01 -57.13
N HIS A 187 -23.61 14.67 -57.04
CA HIS A 187 -23.58 13.77 -58.20
C HIS A 187 -24.97 13.32 -58.68
N ALA A 188 -26.05 13.76 -58.03
CA ALA A 188 -27.41 13.52 -58.51
C ALA A 188 -27.62 14.29 -59.84
N PRO A 189 -28.12 13.65 -60.91
CA PRO A 189 -28.30 14.31 -62.19
C PRO A 189 -29.21 15.52 -62.01
N THR A 190 -28.74 16.68 -62.43
CA THR A 190 -29.50 17.93 -62.40
C THR A 190 -30.85 17.72 -63.08
N LEU A 191 -31.94 18.11 -62.41
CA LEU A 191 -33.35 17.99 -62.85
C LEU A 191 -33.69 18.75 -64.16
N ARG A 192 -32.70 19.11 -64.98
CA ARG A 192 -32.86 19.93 -66.20
C ARG A 192 -33.06 19.12 -67.48
N ALA A 193 -33.13 17.78 -67.41
CA ALA A 193 -33.32 16.90 -68.57
C ALA A 193 -34.72 16.26 -68.69
N ALA A 194 -35.67 16.59 -67.81
CA ALA A 194 -37.04 16.05 -67.84
C ALA A 194 -38.08 17.13 -68.25
N ALA A 195 -37.88 17.74 -69.42
CA ALA A 195 -38.96 18.48 -70.08
C ALA A 195 -39.50 17.59 -71.23
N PRO A 196 -40.76 17.15 -71.20
CA PRO A 196 -41.31 16.33 -72.28
C PRO A 196 -41.44 17.19 -73.57
N PRO A 197 -41.28 16.59 -74.76
CA PRO A 197 -41.47 17.33 -76.01
C PRO A 197 -42.94 17.74 -76.13
N SER A 198 -43.18 19.01 -76.46
CA SER A 198 -44.50 19.57 -76.72
C SER A 198 -45.16 18.87 -77.91
N CYS A 199 -46.15 18.03 -77.64
CA CYS A 199 -46.98 17.42 -78.66
C CYS A 199 -48.18 18.34 -78.92
N SER A 200 -48.15 19.12 -80.00
CA SER A 200 -49.29 19.90 -80.49
C SER A 200 -49.80 19.32 -81.81
N ARG A 201 -50.78 18.41 -81.74
CA ARG A 201 -51.61 18.09 -82.90
C ARG A 201 -53.03 17.70 -82.52
N CYS A 202 -53.96 18.54 -83.00
CA CYS A 202 -55.36 18.30 -83.37
C CYS A 202 -56.35 17.80 -82.30
N LEU A 203 -57.40 18.60 -82.06
CA LEU A 203 -58.75 18.29 -82.55
C LEU A 203 -59.72 19.47 -82.30
N THR A 204 -60.40 19.87 -83.38
CA THR A 204 -61.63 20.67 -83.41
C THR A 204 -62.82 19.86 -82.83
N PRO A 205 -63.92 20.50 -82.44
CA PRO A 205 -65.09 20.64 -83.35
C PRO A 205 -65.71 22.06 -83.29
N SER A 206 -65.97 22.73 -84.41
CA SER A 206 -67.24 22.78 -85.16
C SER A 206 -68.51 23.12 -84.34
N GLY A 207 -69.12 24.29 -84.59
CA GLY A 207 -70.57 24.47 -84.60
C GLY A 207 -71.15 25.77 -83.98
N GLY A 208 -71.70 26.65 -84.83
CA GLY A 208 -72.62 27.76 -84.51
C GLY A 208 -72.13 29.09 -85.09
N THR A 209 -72.70 29.69 -86.13
CA THR A 209 -74.06 29.68 -86.72
C THR A 209 -74.03 29.62 -88.24
#